data_AF-A0AAU8APR4-F1
#
_entry.id   AF-A0AAU8APR4-F1
#
_cell.length_a   1.000
_cell.length_b   1.000
_cell.length_c   1.000
_cell.angle_alpha   90.00
_cell.angle_beta   90.00
_cell.angle_gamma   90.00
#
_symmetry.space_group_name_H-M   'P 1'
#
loop_
_entity.id
_entity.type
_entity.pdbx_description
1 polymer ?
#
loop_
_entity_poly.entity_id
_entity_poly.type
_entity_poly.pdbx_seq_one_letter_code
_entity_poly.pdbx_strand_id
1 'polypeptide(L)'
;MKLSLPPLLAAAAIALAAAAPLQAEEYRLGIGDTINVEMVMLENGKFDGAEVLRLEAEGERIGPDGRATVSFIGAVQAADRTVDELASDITRLMSAEIPVSIQPFVTVSVSAYRPISILGAVMTPGTYDYQPGMSLRDALARAGGTGATYLSDIPPVRIIEAMADRSEAEAELKRLMLTRQRLQAEIDQSQAYQPEPEDGFSASDIARETEIFRLRKQNHETEAAYLQAEVERSTANRDLLQQNLDVLGRQLADSEREAARRAELGERGLAVADTLFQMNNHVNDLEIRRIQSHEDMRDAEQDIARARNALASNETNRSITLQDELKSTEAKIGNLRIRIAQDDLLTNGSGGQPGADQGKEDRYGYKVISQRLGGDERDATRDTVLSPGDVVEVTALPANPVSQ
;
A
#
# COMPACT_ATOMS: atom_id res chain seq x y z
N MET A 1 14.75 97.09 31.21
CA MET A 1 15.58 95.89 31.49
C MET A 1 14.81 94.69 30.98
N LYS A 2 15.26 94.05 29.90
CA LYS A 2 16.06 92.79 29.91
C LYS A 2 15.23 91.64 30.53
N LEU A 3 15.07 90.45 29.96
CA LEU A 3 15.67 89.78 28.82
C LEU A 3 14.84 88.50 28.53
N SER A 4 15.06 87.92 27.37
CA SER A 4 14.53 86.68 26.79
C SER A 4 14.88 85.37 27.54
N LEU A 5 13.99 84.36 27.37
CA LEU A 5 14.13 82.88 27.28
C LEU A 5 15.50 82.21 27.59
N PRO A 6 15.52 80.98 28.20
CA PRO A 6 15.16 79.75 27.47
C PRO A 6 14.47 78.62 28.28
N PRO A 7 13.98 77.54 27.62
CA PRO A 7 13.41 76.35 28.26
C PRO A 7 14.39 75.17 28.26
N LEU A 8 14.50 74.42 29.37
CA LEU A 8 15.02 73.04 29.38
C LEU A 8 14.79 72.35 30.73
N LEU A 9 14.53 71.03 30.65
CA LEU A 9 14.47 69.99 31.70
C LEU A 9 13.15 69.93 32.53
N ALA A 10 12.24 69.02 32.19
CA ALA A 10 12.23 67.58 32.49
C ALA A 10 11.69 67.25 33.89
N ALA A 11 10.47 66.72 33.94
CA ALA A 11 10.04 65.79 34.99
C ALA A 11 8.83 65.00 34.49
N ALA A 12 8.98 63.68 34.50
CA ALA A 12 8.05 62.67 34.03
C ALA A 12 6.70 62.74 34.76
N ALA A 13 5.60 62.77 34.00
CA ALA A 13 4.28 62.39 34.48
C ALA A 13 3.96 61.01 33.91
N ILE A 14 3.89 60.05 34.84
CA ILE A 14 3.64 58.63 34.64
C ILE A 14 2.28 58.45 33.96
N ALA A 15 2.29 57.94 32.74
CA ALA A 15 1.11 57.38 32.10
C ALA A 15 0.79 56.04 32.76
N LEU A 16 -0.20 56.04 33.64
CA LEU A 16 -0.80 54.81 34.19
C LEU A 16 -1.63 54.17 33.07
N ALA A 17 -0.96 53.41 32.19
CA ALA A 17 -1.63 52.56 31.23
C ALA A 17 -2.31 51.42 32.00
N ALA A 18 -3.64 51.34 31.87
CA ALA A 18 -4.42 50.22 32.38
C ALA A 18 -3.89 48.93 31.75
N ALA A 19 -3.28 48.07 32.58
CA ALA A 19 -3.04 46.68 32.22
C ALA A 19 -4.40 45.99 32.14
N ALA A 20 -4.92 45.80 30.92
CA ALA A 20 -5.96 44.82 30.69
C ALA A 20 -5.38 43.45 31.07
N PRO A 21 -6.05 42.65 31.92
CA PRO A 21 -5.59 41.30 32.18
C PRO A 21 -5.63 40.52 30.86
N LEU A 22 -4.51 39.89 30.48
CA LEU A 22 -4.52 38.83 29.47
C LEU A 22 -5.42 37.70 30.02
N GLN A 23 -6.68 37.66 29.60
CA GLN A 23 -7.48 36.46 29.75
C GLN A 23 -6.86 35.39 28.84
N ALA A 24 -6.34 34.33 29.44
CA ALA A 24 -6.05 33.11 28.71
C ALA A 24 -7.39 32.64 28.12
N GLU A 25 -7.51 32.66 26.80
CA GLU A 25 -8.72 32.21 26.11
C GLU A 25 -8.93 30.73 26.41
N GLU A 26 -10.05 30.40 27.04
CA GLU A 26 -10.33 29.06 27.54
C GLU A 26 -10.44 28.05 26.39
N TYR A 27 -9.80 26.89 26.52
CA TYR A 27 -9.73 25.93 25.43
C TYR A 27 -11.10 25.31 25.13
N ARG A 28 -11.63 25.64 23.95
CA ARG A 28 -12.80 24.99 23.36
C ARG A 28 -12.40 23.81 22.50
N LEU A 29 -13.09 22.70 22.72
CA LEU A 29 -12.98 21.45 21.97
C LEU A 29 -13.37 21.67 20.51
N GLY A 30 -12.66 21.01 19.59
CA GLY A 30 -12.92 21.09 18.16
C GLY A 30 -12.90 19.73 17.48
N ILE A 31 -13.32 19.73 16.22
CA ILE A 31 -13.36 18.52 15.38
C ILE A 31 -11.96 17.91 15.32
N GLY A 32 -11.89 16.59 15.54
CA GLY A 32 -10.65 15.83 15.52
C GLY A 32 -9.90 15.78 16.85
N ASP A 33 -10.33 16.51 17.88
CA ASP A 33 -9.84 16.29 19.25
C ASP A 33 -10.31 14.92 19.76
N THR A 34 -9.56 14.37 20.70
CA THR A 34 -9.86 13.13 21.40
C THR A 34 -10.00 13.41 22.88
N ILE A 35 -11.10 12.94 23.47
CA ILE A 35 -11.43 13.15 24.88
C ILE A 35 -11.50 11.83 25.63
N ASN A 36 -11.22 11.90 26.92
CA ASN A 36 -11.51 10.85 27.88
C ASN A 36 -12.63 11.33 28.80
N VAL A 37 -13.61 10.48 29.05
CA VAL A 37 -14.73 10.74 29.94
C VAL A 37 -14.69 9.72 31.07
N GLU A 38 -14.49 10.21 32.29
CA GLU A 38 -14.62 9.41 33.51
C GLU A 38 -15.92 9.80 34.21
N MET A 39 -16.71 8.80 34.57
CA MET A 39 -17.93 8.98 35.34
C MET A 39 -17.89 8.14 36.60
N VAL A 40 -18.19 8.80 37.70
CA VAL A 40 -18.25 8.21 39.04
C VAL A 40 -19.68 8.36 39.55
N MET A 41 -20.35 7.25 39.88
CA MET A 41 -21.70 7.27 40.44
C MET A 41 -21.65 7.11 41.96
N LEU A 42 -22.28 8.03 42.69
CA LEU A 42 -22.35 8.02 44.15
C LEU A 42 -23.79 7.77 44.62
N GLU A 43 -23.99 6.75 45.45
CA GLU A 43 -25.27 6.51 46.13
C GLU A 43 -25.42 7.49 47.31
N ASN A 44 -26.54 8.22 47.36
CA ASN A 44 -26.85 9.23 48.40
C ASN A 44 -25.84 10.40 48.52
N GLY A 45 -25.04 10.66 47.48
CA GLY A 45 -24.14 11.83 47.40
C GLY A 45 -23.00 11.85 48.42
N LYS A 46 -22.67 10.72 49.06
CA LYS A 46 -21.58 10.61 50.04
C LYS A 46 -20.53 9.61 49.58
N PHE A 47 -19.26 10.00 49.65
CA PHE A 47 -18.11 9.11 49.56
C PHE A 47 -17.95 8.31 50.87
N ASP A 48 -18.84 7.34 51.13
CA ASP A 48 -18.83 6.54 52.38
C ASP A 48 -18.42 5.07 52.15
N GLY A 49 -17.55 4.82 51.17
CA GLY A 49 -16.99 3.48 50.90
C GLY A 49 -17.97 2.46 50.31
N ALA A 50 -19.17 2.89 49.88
CA ALA A 50 -20.12 2.06 49.12
C ALA A 50 -19.65 1.88 47.67
N GLU A 51 -20.11 0.80 47.04
CA GLU A 51 -19.73 0.34 45.69
C GLU A 51 -19.88 1.48 44.65
N VAL A 52 -18.75 2.07 44.27
CA VAL A 52 -18.69 3.14 43.27
C VAL A 52 -18.65 2.48 41.89
N LEU A 53 -19.74 2.60 41.12
CA LEU A 53 -19.66 2.27 39.71
C LEU A 53 -18.85 3.37 39.00
N ARG A 54 -17.67 3.00 38.49
CA ARG A 54 -16.84 3.85 37.63
C ARG A 54 -17.02 3.40 36.18
N LEU A 55 -17.36 4.35 35.31
CA LEU A 55 -17.42 4.14 33.86
C LEU A 55 -16.37 5.03 33.21
N GLU A 56 -15.61 4.44 32.29
CA GLU A 56 -14.54 5.11 31.57
C GLU A 56 -14.77 4.95 30.08
N ALA A 57 -14.65 6.06 29.36
CA ALA A 57 -14.63 6.08 27.91
C ALA A 57 -13.33 6.78 27.50
N GLU A 58 -12.38 6.02 26.98
CA GLU A 58 -11.07 6.50 26.57
C GLU A 58 -11.01 6.65 25.05
N GLY A 59 -10.35 7.71 24.59
CA GLY A 59 -10.05 7.84 23.17
C GLY A 59 -11.24 8.26 22.30
N GLU A 60 -12.26 8.89 22.87
CA GLU A 60 -13.47 9.27 22.13
C GLU A 60 -13.18 10.48 21.24
N ARG A 61 -13.23 10.27 19.92
CA ARG A 61 -12.90 11.29 18.94
C ARG A 61 -14.11 12.14 18.58
N ILE A 62 -13.93 13.46 18.51
CA ILE A 62 -14.95 14.39 18.03
C ILE A 62 -15.04 14.28 16.50
N GLY A 63 -16.20 13.82 16.02
CA GLY A 63 -16.51 13.64 14.62
C GLY A 63 -16.71 14.97 13.85
N PRO A 64 -16.84 14.89 12.51
CA PRO A 64 -17.03 16.05 11.65
C PRO A 64 -18.36 16.79 11.86
N ASP A 65 -19.33 16.13 12.50
CA ASP A 65 -20.60 16.71 12.95
C ASP A 65 -20.48 17.46 14.30
N GLY A 66 -19.27 17.51 14.87
CA GLY A 66 -18.99 18.15 16.15
C GLY A 66 -19.44 17.34 17.37
N ARG A 67 -19.81 16.07 17.18
CA ARG A 67 -20.26 15.19 18.27
C ARG A 67 -19.18 14.17 18.65
N ALA A 68 -19.12 13.82 19.93
CA ALA A 68 -18.34 12.68 20.43
C ALA A 68 -19.31 11.57 20.81
N THR A 69 -19.06 10.34 20.38
CA THR A 69 -19.85 9.17 20.76
C THR A 69 -19.26 8.57 22.01
N VAL A 70 -19.85 8.84 23.17
CA VAL A 70 -19.35 8.32 24.46
C VAL A 70 -20.07 7.01 24.76
N SER A 71 -19.30 5.94 24.95
CA SER A 71 -19.79 4.55 25.00
C SER A 71 -21.05 4.29 25.85
N PHE A 72 -21.25 4.98 26.99
CA PHE A 72 -22.38 4.78 27.90
C PHE A 72 -23.50 5.82 27.83
N ILE A 73 -23.36 6.90 27.03
CA ILE A 73 -24.39 7.96 26.88
C ILE A 73 -24.76 8.24 25.42
N GLY A 74 -23.99 7.70 24.47
CA GLY A 74 -24.18 7.93 23.03
C GLY A 74 -23.57 9.25 22.56
N ALA A 75 -24.09 9.79 21.46
CA ALA A 75 -23.53 10.98 20.82
C ALA A 75 -23.85 12.27 21.59
N VAL A 76 -22.83 13.00 22.02
CA VAL A 76 -22.94 14.28 22.74
C VAL A 76 -22.28 15.40 21.94
N GLN A 77 -22.89 16.59 21.90
CA GLN A 77 -22.31 17.76 21.25
C GLN A 77 -21.07 18.22 22.02
N ALA A 78 -19.89 18.10 21.40
CA ALA A 78 -18.60 18.37 22.04
C ALA A 78 -17.87 19.57 21.42
N ALA A 79 -18.02 19.80 20.11
CA ALA A 79 -17.41 20.95 19.46
C ALA A 79 -17.92 22.28 20.04
N ASP A 80 -17.03 23.25 20.12
CA ASP A 80 -17.19 24.59 20.72
C ASP A 80 -17.50 24.62 22.22
N ARG A 81 -17.50 23.46 22.89
CA ARG A 81 -17.63 23.35 24.35
C ARG A 81 -16.27 23.39 25.04
N THR A 82 -16.23 23.90 26.26
CA THR A 82 -15.12 23.60 27.18
C THR A 82 -15.30 22.20 27.76
N VAL A 83 -14.22 21.64 28.34
CA VAL A 83 -14.31 20.34 29.02
C VAL A 83 -15.32 20.37 30.19
N ASP A 84 -15.43 21.50 30.89
CA ASP A 84 -16.36 21.68 32.00
C ASP A 84 -17.81 21.84 31.54
N GLU A 85 -18.02 22.57 30.44
CA GLU A 85 -19.34 22.67 29.78
C GLU A 85 -19.80 21.29 29.31
N LEU A 86 -18.91 20.51 28.68
CA LEU A 86 -19.22 19.16 28.21
C LEU A 86 -19.48 18.20 29.38
N ALA A 87 -18.67 18.25 30.45
CA ALA A 87 -18.89 17.46 31.66
C ALA A 87 -20.26 17.77 32.30
N SER A 88 -20.63 19.04 32.36
CA SER A 88 -21.93 19.49 32.87
C SER A 88 -23.09 19.01 31.98
N ASP A 89 -22.93 19.06 30.66
CA ASP A 89 -23.91 18.57 29.70
C ASP A 89 -24.13 17.05 29.83
N ILE A 90 -23.05 16.27 29.94
CA ILE A 90 -23.10 14.81 30.16
C ILE A 90 -23.74 14.49 31.52
N THR A 91 -23.36 15.20 32.58
CA THR A 91 -23.93 15.03 33.93
C THR A 91 -25.44 15.25 33.92
N ARG A 92 -25.92 16.31 33.23
CA ARG A 92 -27.35 16.62 33.11
C ARG A 92 -28.10 15.56 32.32
N LEU A 93 -27.53 15.06 31.22
CA LEU A 93 -28.13 14.00 30.41
C LEU A 93 -28.28 12.70 31.23
N MET A 94 -27.24 12.29 31.97
CA MET A 94 -27.32 11.07 32.79
C MET A 94 -28.24 11.20 33.99
N SER A 95 -28.30 12.38 34.61
CA SER A 95 -29.18 12.63 35.76
C SER A 95 -30.67 12.53 35.40
N ALA A 96 -31.03 12.62 34.10
CA ALA A 96 -32.40 12.42 33.62
C ALA A 96 -32.78 10.94 33.46
N GLU A 97 -31.79 10.05 33.25
CA GLU A 97 -31.98 8.63 32.96
C GLU A 97 -31.79 7.72 34.19
N ILE A 98 -31.21 8.25 35.28
CA ILE A 98 -30.85 7.52 36.49
C ILE A 98 -31.76 7.93 37.68
N PRO A 99 -32.12 7.03 38.61
CA PRO A 99 -32.87 7.38 39.83
C PRO A 99 -32.19 8.49 40.66
N VAL A 100 -32.99 9.40 41.23
CA VAL A 100 -32.54 10.58 42.01
C VAL A 100 -31.60 10.25 43.17
N SER A 101 -31.62 9.00 43.67
CA SER A 101 -30.74 8.52 44.74
C SER A 101 -29.28 8.28 44.30
N ILE A 102 -28.98 8.32 43.00
CA ILE A 102 -27.64 8.13 42.44
C ILE A 102 -27.22 9.42 41.73
N GLN A 103 -26.10 10.00 42.14
CA GLN A 103 -25.57 11.23 41.56
C GLN A 103 -24.34 10.92 40.70
N PRO A 104 -24.38 11.19 39.38
CA PRO A 104 -23.21 11.06 38.52
C PRO A 104 -22.28 12.27 38.68
N PHE A 105 -20.99 12.02 38.83
CA PHE A 105 -19.93 13.01 38.73
C PHE A 105 -19.10 12.70 37.49
N VAL A 106 -19.07 13.63 36.54
CA VAL A 106 -18.38 13.45 35.25
C VAL A 106 -17.16 14.35 35.20
N THR A 107 -16.03 13.77 34.82
CA THR A 107 -14.81 14.49 34.47
C THR A 107 -14.49 14.24 33.01
N VAL A 108 -14.21 15.31 32.27
CA VAL A 108 -13.77 15.24 30.87
C VAL A 108 -12.35 15.77 30.79
N SER A 109 -11.49 15.08 30.08
CA SER A 109 -10.12 15.52 29.80
C SER A 109 -9.80 15.33 28.32
N VAL A 110 -8.91 16.17 27.79
CA VAL A 110 -8.42 16.03 26.41
C VAL A 110 -7.23 15.07 26.43
N SER A 111 -7.37 13.92 25.77
CA SER A 111 -6.30 12.93 25.65
C SER A 111 -5.40 13.17 24.44
N ALA A 112 -5.96 13.71 23.35
CA ALA A 112 -5.17 14.22 22.23
C ALA A 112 -5.85 15.45 21.61
N TYR A 113 -5.06 16.48 21.32
CA TYR A 113 -5.53 17.64 20.57
C TYR A 113 -5.52 17.32 19.07
N ARG A 114 -6.43 17.92 18.30
CA ARG A 114 -6.41 17.78 16.84
C ARG A 114 -5.04 18.18 16.26
N PRO A 115 -4.51 17.42 15.29
CA PRO A 115 -3.16 17.62 14.78
C PRO A 115 -3.03 18.94 14.01
N ILE A 116 -1.80 19.46 13.96
CA ILE A 116 -1.43 20.56 13.06
C ILE A 116 -0.98 19.99 11.71
N SER A 117 -1.10 20.77 10.64
CA SER A 117 -0.59 20.39 9.32
C SER A 117 0.56 21.29 8.92
N ILE A 118 1.66 20.71 8.41
CA ILE A 118 2.83 21.45 7.97
C ILE A 118 3.07 21.15 6.49
N LEU A 119 3.09 22.19 5.68
CA LEU A 119 3.14 22.13 4.21
C LEU A 119 4.25 23.05 3.69
N GLY A 120 4.72 22.79 2.47
CA GLY A 120 5.72 23.61 1.79
C GLY A 120 7.16 23.15 2.01
N ALA A 121 8.10 24.09 2.17
CA ALA A 121 9.56 23.86 2.16
C ALA A 121 10.11 23.25 3.47
N VAL A 122 9.61 22.07 3.85
CA VAL A 122 10.02 21.28 5.03
C VAL A 122 10.42 19.85 4.62
N MET A 123 11.17 19.15 5.47
CA MET A 123 11.73 17.82 5.14
C MET A 123 10.64 16.76 4.95
N THR A 124 9.67 16.73 5.87
CA THR A 124 8.52 15.81 5.82
C THR A 124 7.22 16.62 5.91
N PRO A 125 6.60 17.02 4.79
CA PRO A 125 5.26 17.60 4.83
C PRO A 125 4.25 16.57 5.35
N GLY A 126 3.30 17.01 6.17
CA GLY A 126 2.32 16.10 6.76
C GLY A 126 1.61 16.65 8.00
N THR A 127 0.83 15.79 8.65
CA THR A 127 0.12 16.08 9.89
C THR A 127 0.94 15.64 11.10
N TYR A 128 0.97 16.49 12.13
CA TYR A 128 1.76 16.27 13.35
C TYR A 128 0.91 16.49 14.59
N ASP A 129 1.14 15.68 15.62
CA ASP A 129 0.45 15.80 16.90
C ASP A 129 0.79 17.13 17.58
N TYR A 130 -0.24 17.85 17.98
CA TYR A 130 -0.10 19.12 18.69
C TYR A 130 0.15 18.90 20.18
N GLN A 131 1.02 19.74 20.76
CA GLN A 131 1.22 19.82 22.21
C GLN A 131 0.91 21.24 22.72
N PRO A 132 0.29 21.40 23.91
CA PRO A 132 0.02 22.73 24.46
C PRO A 132 1.27 23.60 24.58
N GLY A 133 1.19 24.83 24.08
CA GLY A 133 2.31 25.79 24.11
C GLY A 133 3.36 25.58 23.01
N MET A 134 3.11 24.67 22.08
CA MET A 134 4.01 24.38 20.96
C MET A 134 4.18 25.59 20.04
N SER A 135 5.43 25.98 19.82
CA SER A 135 5.78 27.04 18.88
C SER A 135 5.90 26.52 17.45
N LEU A 136 5.85 27.42 16.48
CA LEU A 136 6.15 27.09 15.08
C LEU A 136 7.54 26.46 14.93
N ARG A 137 8.52 26.89 15.72
CA ARG A 137 9.86 26.27 15.78
C ARG A 137 9.80 24.80 16.16
N ASP A 138 9.02 24.46 17.19
CA ASP A 138 8.87 23.08 17.65
C ASP A 138 8.18 22.22 16.60
N ALA A 139 7.22 22.80 15.86
CA ALA A 139 6.52 22.15 14.76
C ALA A 139 7.45 21.87 13.57
N LEU A 140 8.23 22.87 13.19
CA LEU A 140 9.24 22.73 12.15
C LEU A 140 10.30 21.70 12.54
N ALA A 141 10.73 21.66 13.81
CA ALA A 141 11.67 20.66 14.29
C ALA A 141 11.12 19.22 14.16
N ARG A 142 9.84 19.00 14.46
CA ARG A 142 9.18 17.69 14.27
C ARG A 142 9.03 17.31 12.80
N ALA A 143 8.88 18.30 11.92
CA ALA A 143 8.88 18.11 10.47
C ALA A 143 10.28 17.95 9.85
N GLY A 144 11.31 17.69 10.67
CA GLY A 144 12.70 17.54 10.22
C GLY A 144 13.41 18.85 9.90
N GLY A 145 12.89 19.98 10.39
CA GLY A 145 13.40 21.32 10.14
C GLY A 145 12.95 21.92 8.80
N THR A 146 13.16 23.22 8.65
CA THR A 146 13.20 23.83 7.31
C THR A 146 14.46 23.32 6.61
N GLY A 147 14.42 23.11 5.30
CA GLY A 147 15.46 22.46 4.50
C GLY A 147 16.88 23.03 4.52
N ALA A 148 17.23 23.93 5.45
CA ALA A 148 18.59 24.42 5.71
C ALA A 148 19.12 24.10 7.14
N THR A 149 18.26 23.86 8.15
CA THR A 149 18.70 23.73 9.56
C THR A 149 19.12 22.31 9.93
N TYR A 150 18.47 21.26 9.41
CA TYR A 150 18.84 19.87 9.70
C TYR A 150 20.20 19.47 9.10
N LEU A 151 20.58 20.11 8.00
CA LEU A 151 21.81 19.80 7.26
C LEU A 151 23.07 20.36 7.92
N SER A 152 22.91 21.18 8.96
CA SER A 152 24.02 21.83 9.66
C SER A 152 24.65 20.96 10.76
N ASP A 153 23.91 19.98 11.31
CA ASP A 153 24.33 19.13 12.44
C ASP A 153 24.44 17.63 12.12
N ILE A 154 24.30 17.23 10.84
CA ILE A 154 24.50 15.83 10.45
C ILE A 154 26.00 15.51 10.55
N PRO A 155 26.41 14.52 11.37
CA PRO A 155 27.81 14.16 11.46
C PRO A 155 28.33 13.74 10.07
N PRO A 156 29.53 14.19 9.64
CA PRO A 156 30.06 13.90 8.31
C PRO A 156 30.08 12.40 7.95
N VAL A 157 30.25 11.53 8.96
CA VAL A 157 30.18 10.07 8.80
C VAL A 157 28.82 9.62 8.24
N ARG A 158 27.71 10.19 8.71
CA ARG A 158 26.35 9.86 8.25
C ARG A 158 26.12 10.28 6.80
N ILE A 159 26.75 11.38 6.36
CA ILE A 159 26.71 11.81 4.94
C ILE A 159 27.49 10.82 4.08
N ILE A 160 28.68 10.40 4.51
CA ILE A 160 29.49 9.40 3.80
C ILE A 160 28.74 8.06 3.70
N GLU A 161 28.11 7.62 4.79
CA GLU A 161 27.24 6.43 4.80
C GLU A 161 26.08 6.58 3.82
N ALA A 162 25.34 7.70 3.85
CA ALA A 162 24.25 7.96 2.92
C ALA A 162 24.72 8.00 1.45
N MET A 163 25.92 8.52 1.17
CA MET A 163 26.51 8.49 -0.17
C MET A 163 26.84 7.06 -0.63
N ALA A 164 27.38 6.23 0.26
CA ALA A 164 27.69 4.83 -0.04
C ALA A 164 26.39 4.02 -0.27
N ASP A 165 25.43 4.16 0.63
CA ASP A 165 24.10 3.53 0.55
C ASP A 165 23.36 3.94 -0.72
N ARG A 166 23.41 5.23 -1.07
CA ARG A 166 22.85 5.74 -2.32
C ARG A 166 23.51 5.11 -3.53
N SER A 167 24.84 5.08 -3.58
CA SER A 167 25.57 4.49 -4.71
C SER A 167 25.23 3.01 -4.89
N GLU A 168 25.04 2.27 -3.79
CA GLU A 168 24.60 0.87 -3.83
C GLU A 168 23.14 0.75 -4.32
N ALA A 169 22.24 1.58 -3.78
CA ALA A 169 20.83 1.60 -4.16
C ALA A 169 20.63 1.96 -5.64
N GLU A 170 21.40 2.91 -6.16
CA GLU A 170 21.38 3.29 -7.59
C GLU A 170 21.88 2.16 -8.49
N ALA A 171 22.92 1.43 -8.08
CA ALA A 171 23.41 0.27 -8.83
C ALA A 171 22.37 -0.85 -8.88
N GLU A 172 21.70 -1.12 -7.76
CA GLU A 172 20.64 -2.13 -7.71
C GLU A 172 19.39 -1.70 -8.47
N LEU A 173 19.00 -0.42 -8.38
CA LEU A 173 17.88 0.15 -9.15
C LEU A 173 18.08 -0.09 -10.65
N LYS A 174 19.29 0.19 -11.17
CA LYS A 174 19.63 -0.01 -12.58
C LYS A 174 19.54 -1.47 -13.01
N ARG A 175 20.00 -2.40 -12.17
CA ARG A 175 19.86 -3.84 -12.43
C ARG A 175 18.39 -4.25 -12.49
N LEU A 176 17.59 -3.82 -11.53
CA LEU A 176 16.15 -4.14 -11.50
C LEU A 176 15.40 -3.50 -12.67
N MET A 177 15.82 -2.32 -13.14
CA MET A 177 15.25 -1.72 -14.36
C MET A 177 15.50 -2.59 -15.59
N LEU A 178 16.71 -3.13 -15.76
CA LEU A 178 16.99 -4.09 -16.83
C LEU A 178 16.19 -5.39 -16.65
N THR A 179 16.10 -5.92 -15.43
CA THR A 179 15.26 -7.09 -15.15
C THR A 179 13.80 -6.84 -15.51
N ARG A 180 13.25 -5.67 -15.15
CA ARG A 180 11.89 -5.25 -15.50
C ARG A 180 11.70 -5.21 -17.03
N GLN A 181 12.64 -4.61 -17.76
CA GLN A 181 12.57 -4.55 -19.22
C GLN A 181 12.65 -5.95 -19.85
N ARG A 182 13.50 -6.84 -19.34
CA ARG A 182 13.56 -8.25 -19.78
C ARG A 182 12.25 -8.96 -19.54
N LEU A 183 11.68 -8.85 -18.33
CA LEU A 183 10.41 -9.49 -17.99
C LEU A 183 9.27 -8.98 -18.86
N GLN A 184 9.23 -7.68 -19.15
CA GLN A 184 8.26 -7.10 -20.07
C GLN A 184 8.42 -7.70 -21.48
N ALA A 185 9.65 -7.80 -21.99
CA ALA A 185 9.90 -8.44 -23.28
C ALA A 185 9.50 -9.93 -23.31
N GLU A 186 9.65 -10.66 -22.20
CA GLU A 186 9.21 -12.05 -22.07
C GLU A 186 7.68 -12.20 -22.06
N ILE A 187 6.98 -11.26 -21.42
CA ILE A 187 5.51 -11.16 -21.38
C ILE A 187 4.96 -10.80 -22.76
N ASP A 188 5.60 -9.85 -23.44
CA ASP A 188 5.25 -9.41 -24.79
C ASP A 188 5.62 -10.44 -25.87
N GLN A 189 6.20 -11.59 -25.46
CA GLN A 189 6.67 -12.66 -26.34
C GLN A 189 7.60 -12.16 -27.45
N SER A 190 8.48 -11.21 -27.09
CA SER A 190 9.40 -10.59 -28.02
C SER A 190 10.37 -11.60 -28.65
N GLN A 191 10.81 -11.31 -29.89
CA GLN A 191 11.76 -12.21 -30.56
C GLN A 191 13.17 -12.11 -29.98
N ALA A 192 13.57 -10.91 -29.57
CA ALA A 192 14.84 -10.63 -28.92
C ALA A 192 14.62 -9.59 -27.81
N TYR A 193 15.41 -9.70 -26.73
CA TYR A 193 15.46 -8.66 -25.70
C TYR A 193 16.51 -7.62 -26.08
N GLN A 194 16.06 -6.39 -26.21
CA GLN A 194 16.91 -5.24 -26.51
C GLN A 194 16.50 -4.10 -25.56
N PRO A 195 17.32 -3.79 -24.53
CA PRO A 195 16.94 -2.80 -23.55
C PRO A 195 16.85 -1.42 -24.19
N GLU A 196 15.91 -0.62 -23.69
CA GLU A 196 15.87 0.80 -23.99
C GLU A 196 17.15 1.47 -23.47
N PRO A 197 17.79 2.34 -24.27
CA PRO A 197 19.01 3.00 -23.86
C PRO A 197 18.70 3.96 -22.71
N GLU A 198 19.24 3.67 -21.52
CA GLU A 198 19.13 4.50 -20.33
C GLU A 198 20.53 4.73 -19.73
N ASP A 199 20.76 5.91 -19.16
CA ASP A 199 22.07 6.28 -18.66
C ASP A 199 22.52 5.40 -17.49
N GLY A 200 23.75 4.88 -17.59
CA GLY A 200 24.41 4.15 -16.51
C GLY A 200 24.15 2.65 -16.46
N PHE A 201 23.50 2.05 -17.46
CA PHE A 201 23.52 0.60 -17.63
C PHE A 201 24.91 0.10 -18.03
N SER A 202 25.43 -0.90 -17.32
CA SER A 202 26.67 -1.57 -17.68
C SER A 202 26.44 -2.53 -18.85
N ALA A 203 27.39 -2.56 -19.79
CA ALA A 203 27.41 -3.55 -20.87
C ALA A 203 27.37 -5.00 -20.33
N SER A 204 27.96 -5.26 -19.16
CA SER A 204 27.92 -6.58 -18.52
C SER A 204 26.54 -6.96 -18.02
N ASP A 205 25.80 -6.00 -17.44
CA ASP A 205 24.44 -6.25 -16.94
C ASP A 205 23.46 -6.46 -18.10
N ILE A 206 23.61 -5.68 -19.18
CA ILE A 206 22.84 -5.89 -20.42
C ILE A 206 23.11 -7.28 -20.98
N ALA A 207 24.38 -7.66 -21.17
CA ALA A 207 24.76 -8.96 -21.70
C ALA A 207 24.20 -10.12 -20.84
N ARG A 208 24.21 -9.97 -19.51
CA ARG A 208 23.63 -10.94 -18.59
C ARG A 208 22.12 -11.09 -18.81
N GLU A 209 21.36 -9.99 -18.80
CA GLU A 209 19.90 -10.07 -18.99
C GLU A 209 19.53 -10.58 -20.39
N THR A 210 20.28 -10.22 -21.43
CA THR A 210 20.11 -10.79 -22.79
C THR A 210 20.33 -12.29 -22.82
N GLU A 211 21.34 -12.81 -22.14
CA GLU A 211 21.59 -14.24 -22.09
C GLU A 211 20.51 -14.98 -21.27
N ILE A 212 20.07 -14.40 -20.15
CA ILE A 212 18.95 -14.94 -19.36
C ILE A 212 17.68 -15.03 -20.20
N PHE A 213 17.34 -13.95 -20.93
CA PHE A 213 16.19 -13.94 -21.83
C PHE A 213 16.27 -15.08 -22.86
N ARG A 214 17.42 -15.19 -23.53
CA ARG A 214 17.65 -16.20 -24.57
C ARG A 214 17.47 -17.61 -24.02
N LEU A 215 18.07 -17.91 -22.87
CA LEU A 215 18.00 -19.23 -22.23
C LEU A 215 16.57 -19.55 -21.76
N ARG A 216 15.88 -18.60 -21.14
CA ARG A 216 14.48 -18.80 -20.70
C ARG A 216 13.55 -19.04 -21.88
N LYS A 217 13.68 -18.27 -22.95
CA LYS A 217 12.92 -18.46 -24.19
C LYS A 217 13.19 -19.83 -24.79
N GLN A 218 14.46 -20.21 -24.95
CA GLN A 218 14.84 -21.51 -25.51
C GLN A 218 14.28 -22.68 -24.68
N ASN A 219 14.35 -22.60 -23.34
CA ASN A 219 13.81 -23.63 -22.46
C ASN A 219 12.30 -23.78 -22.65
N HIS A 220 11.57 -22.66 -22.67
CA HIS A 220 10.12 -22.64 -22.88
C HIS A 220 9.73 -23.24 -24.24
N GLU A 221 10.38 -22.81 -25.31
CA GLU A 221 10.14 -23.31 -26.67
C GLU A 221 10.44 -24.82 -26.78
N THR A 222 11.49 -25.28 -26.11
CA THR A 222 11.86 -26.71 -26.10
C THR A 222 10.81 -27.55 -25.37
N GLU A 223 10.31 -27.07 -24.23
CA GLU A 223 9.26 -27.76 -23.47
C GLU A 223 7.93 -27.81 -24.24
N ALA A 224 7.53 -26.68 -24.84
CA ALA A 224 6.35 -26.61 -25.69
C ALA A 224 6.47 -27.55 -26.92
N ALA A 225 7.64 -27.57 -27.58
CA ALA A 225 7.90 -28.46 -28.70
C ALA A 225 7.86 -29.94 -28.30
N TYR A 226 8.35 -30.29 -27.11
CA TYR A 226 8.27 -31.65 -26.57
C TYR A 226 6.81 -32.08 -26.36
N LEU A 227 6.00 -31.25 -25.69
CA LEU A 227 4.58 -31.54 -25.45
C LEU A 227 3.79 -31.61 -26.77
N GLN A 228 4.11 -30.76 -27.72
CA GLN A 228 3.49 -30.78 -29.05
C GLN A 228 3.84 -32.07 -29.81
N ALA A 229 5.10 -32.50 -29.78
CA ALA A 229 5.52 -33.77 -30.39
C ALA A 229 4.82 -34.97 -29.74
N GLU A 230 4.56 -34.94 -28.43
CA GLU A 230 3.77 -35.95 -27.73
C GLU A 230 2.33 -36.00 -28.25
N VAL A 231 1.68 -34.84 -28.41
CA VAL A 231 0.33 -34.74 -28.99
C VAL A 231 0.30 -35.34 -30.40
N GLU A 232 1.28 -35.01 -31.24
CA GLU A 232 1.37 -35.49 -32.61
C GLU A 232 1.59 -37.01 -32.66
N ARG A 233 2.52 -37.54 -31.87
CA ARG A 233 2.81 -38.98 -31.80
C ARG A 233 1.59 -39.78 -31.33
N SER A 234 0.91 -39.32 -30.28
CA SER A 234 -0.27 -40.00 -29.74
C SER A 234 -1.47 -39.88 -30.68
N THR A 235 -1.60 -38.76 -31.40
CA THR A 235 -2.60 -38.59 -32.47
C THR A 235 -2.36 -39.58 -33.61
N ALA A 236 -1.12 -39.73 -34.07
CA ALA A 236 -0.77 -40.69 -35.11
C ALA A 236 -1.04 -42.14 -34.67
N ASN A 237 -0.78 -42.47 -33.39
CA ASN A 237 -1.10 -43.80 -32.85
C ASN A 237 -2.62 -44.05 -32.80
N ARG A 238 -3.42 -43.08 -32.34
CA ARG A 238 -4.88 -43.16 -32.38
C ARG A 238 -5.38 -43.40 -33.81
N ASP A 239 -4.85 -42.68 -34.80
CA ASP A 239 -5.25 -42.86 -36.20
C ASP A 239 -4.93 -44.25 -36.74
N LEU A 240 -3.78 -44.81 -36.37
CA LEU A 240 -3.44 -46.17 -36.73
C LEU A 240 -4.39 -47.19 -36.08
N LEU A 241 -4.72 -47.01 -34.81
CA LEU A 241 -5.69 -47.85 -34.10
C LEU A 241 -7.09 -47.75 -34.71
N GLN A 242 -7.51 -46.55 -35.13
CA GLN A 242 -8.76 -46.36 -35.84
C GLN A 242 -8.77 -47.11 -37.18
N GLN A 243 -7.69 -47.04 -37.96
CA GLN A 243 -7.57 -47.81 -39.21
C GLN A 243 -7.63 -49.31 -38.96
N ASN A 244 -7.01 -49.80 -37.87
CA ASN A 244 -7.07 -51.19 -37.47
C ASN A 244 -8.51 -51.60 -37.10
N LEU A 245 -9.22 -50.77 -36.34
CA LEU A 245 -10.63 -50.97 -35.99
C LEU A 245 -11.53 -51.04 -37.24
N ASP A 246 -11.27 -50.20 -38.25
CA ASP A 246 -12.01 -50.22 -39.51
C ASP A 246 -11.77 -51.52 -40.32
N VAL A 247 -10.56 -52.09 -40.23
CA VAL A 247 -10.24 -53.40 -40.84
C VAL A 247 -10.90 -54.53 -40.07
N LEU A 248 -10.77 -54.56 -38.74
CA LEU A 248 -11.38 -55.56 -37.88
C LEU A 248 -12.90 -55.55 -37.99
N GLY A 249 -13.52 -54.37 -38.08
CA GLY A 249 -14.96 -54.21 -38.28
C GLY A 249 -15.44 -54.81 -39.59
N ARG A 250 -14.69 -54.64 -40.68
CA ARG A 250 -15.00 -55.29 -41.97
C ARG A 250 -14.87 -56.82 -41.89
N GLN A 251 -13.77 -57.32 -41.31
CA GLN A 251 -13.54 -58.76 -41.14
C GLN A 251 -14.63 -59.41 -40.29
N LEU A 252 -15.03 -58.76 -39.20
CA LEU A 252 -16.09 -59.22 -38.32
C LEU A 252 -17.42 -59.32 -39.08
N ALA A 253 -17.81 -58.26 -39.81
CA ALA A 253 -19.05 -58.26 -40.58
C ALA A 253 -19.07 -59.32 -41.69
N ASP A 254 -17.93 -59.61 -42.33
CA ASP A 254 -17.81 -60.70 -43.29
C ASP A 254 -17.92 -62.08 -42.61
N SER A 255 -17.27 -62.25 -41.46
CA SER A 255 -17.29 -63.50 -40.66
C SER A 255 -18.68 -63.80 -40.10
N GLU A 256 -19.39 -62.79 -39.58
CA GLU A 256 -20.77 -62.90 -39.11
C GLU A 256 -21.73 -63.32 -40.23
N ARG A 257 -21.58 -62.73 -41.43
CA ARG A 257 -22.36 -63.13 -42.62
C ARG A 257 -22.14 -64.59 -43.00
N GLU A 258 -20.90 -65.07 -42.91
CA GLU A 258 -20.56 -66.46 -43.20
C GLU A 258 -21.08 -67.43 -42.12
N ALA A 259 -20.95 -67.06 -40.84
CA ALA A 259 -21.51 -67.82 -39.72
C ALA A 259 -23.04 -67.95 -39.84
N ALA A 260 -23.75 -66.86 -40.18
CA ALA A 260 -25.19 -66.86 -40.39
C ALA A 260 -25.62 -67.78 -41.55
N ARG A 261 -24.93 -67.74 -42.70
CA ARG A 261 -25.18 -68.66 -43.82
C ARG A 261 -25.03 -70.12 -43.41
N ARG A 262 -24.01 -70.44 -42.61
CA ARG A 262 -23.76 -71.81 -42.14
C ARG A 262 -24.79 -72.26 -41.10
N ALA A 263 -25.25 -71.37 -40.23
CA ALA A 263 -26.32 -71.67 -39.30
C ALA A 263 -27.60 -72.07 -40.05
N GLU A 264 -27.99 -71.31 -41.08
CA GLU A 264 -29.16 -71.61 -41.94
C GLU A 264 -29.05 -72.98 -42.63
N LEU A 265 -27.86 -73.31 -43.16
CA LEU A 265 -27.60 -74.63 -43.76
C LEU A 265 -27.64 -75.75 -42.70
N GLY A 266 -27.18 -75.47 -41.48
CA GLY A 266 -27.22 -76.40 -40.35
C GLY A 266 -28.64 -76.77 -39.94
N GLU A 267 -29.54 -75.79 -39.87
CA GLU A 267 -30.97 -76.02 -39.59
C GLU A 267 -31.65 -76.90 -40.66
N ARG A 268 -31.19 -76.81 -41.90
CA ARG A 268 -31.63 -77.67 -43.01
C ARG A 268 -30.95 -79.06 -43.01
N GLY A 269 -30.09 -79.35 -42.04
CA GLY A 269 -29.32 -80.59 -41.95
C GLY A 269 -28.16 -80.70 -42.95
N LEU A 270 -27.76 -79.60 -43.57
CA LEU A 270 -26.79 -79.54 -44.67
C LEU A 270 -25.41 -79.00 -44.26
N ALA A 271 -25.22 -78.54 -43.02
CA ALA A 271 -23.93 -78.06 -42.50
C ALA A 271 -23.46 -78.84 -41.26
N VAL A 272 -22.14 -78.95 -41.08
CA VAL A 272 -21.50 -79.68 -39.98
C VAL A 272 -21.39 -78.79 -38.74
N ALA A 273 -21.91 -79.24 -37.59
CA ALA A 273 -21.93 -78.48 -36.33
C ALA A 273 -20.55 -77.93 -35.90
N ASP A 274 -19.50 -78.72 -36.12
CA ASP A 274 -18.11 -78.31 -35.86
C ASP A 274 -17.71 -77.05 -36.65
N THR A 275 -18.12 -76.94 -37.91
CA THR A 275 -17.79 -75.78 -38.74
C THR A 275 -18.50 -74.50 -38.29
N LEU A 276 -19.73 -74.61 -37.78
CA LEU A 276 -20.45 -73.46 -37.22
C LEU A 276 -19.81 -73.01 -35.91
N PHE A 277 -19.40 -73.95 -35.06
CA PHE A 277 -18.66 -73.67 -33.83
C PHE A 277 -17.33 -72.95 -34.12
N GLN A 278 -16.57 -73.41 -35.12
CA GLN A 278 -15.33 -72.75 -35.54
C GLN A 278 -15.55 -71.31 -36.02
N MET A 279 -16.61 -71.05 -36.81
CA MET A 279 -16.93 -69.68 -37.26
C MET A 279 -17.33 -68.79 -36.09
N ASN A 280 -18.14 -69.27 -35.16
CA ASN A 280 -18.52 -68.51 -33.97
C ASN A 280 -17.29 -68.17 -33.11
N ASN A 281 -16.34 -69.09 -32.94
CA ASN A 281 -15.09 -68.80 -32.24
C ASN A 281 -14.25 -67.74 -32.98
N HIS A 282 -14.25 -67.75 -34.31
CA HIS A 282 -13.56 -66.73 -35.10
C HIS A 282 -14.20 -65.34 -34.96
N VAL A 283 -15.54 -65.26 -34.99
CA VAL A 283 -16.29 -64.04 -34.68
C VAL A 283 -15.92 -63.51 -33.29
N ASN A 284 -15.94 -64.38 -32.27
CA ASN A 284 -15.58 -64.00 -30.91
C ASN A 284 -14.11 -63.50 -30.80
N ASP A 285 -13.15 -64.15 -31.48
CA ASP A 285 -11.75 -63.70 -31.48
C ASP A 285 -11.59 -62.30 -32.11
N LEU A 286 -12.28 -62.05 -33.23
CA LEU A 286 -12.30 -60.73 -33.88
C LEU A 286 -12.95 -59.67 -32.99
N GLU A 287 -14.03 -60.02 -32.29
CA GLU A 287 -14.71 -59.11 -31.37
C GLU A 287 -13.81 -58.74 -30.18
N ILE A 288 -13.11 -59.72 -29.58
CA ILE A 288 -12.14 -59.49 -28.50
C ILE A 288 -11.03 -58.54 -28.96
N ARG A 289 -10.44 -58.79 -30.15
CA ARG A 289 -9.39 -57.90 -30.72
C ARG A 289 -9.91 -56.48 -30.97
N ARG A 290 -11.16 -56.35 -31.43
CA ARG A 290 -11.78 -55.04 -31.65
C ARG A 290 -11.99 -54.29 -30.34
N ILE A 291 -12.42 -54.99 -29.28
CA ILE A 291 -12.56 -54.41 -27.94
C ILE A 291 -11.20 -53.93 -27.41
N GLN A 292 -10.15 -54.77 -27.51
CA GLN A 292 -8.79 -54.40 -27.12
C GLN A 292 -8.29 -53.18 -27.90
N SER A 293 -8.46 -53.16 -29.22
CA SER A 293 -8.03 -52.01 -30.03
C SER A 293 -8.82 -50.74 -29.73
N HIS A 294 -10.08 -50.84 -29.28
CA HIS A 294 -10.85 -49.69 -28.79
C HIS A 294 -10.34 -49.19 -27.43
N GLU A 295 -9.91 -50.09 -26.54
CA GLU A 295 -9.30 -49.74 -25.26
C GLU A 295 -7.98 -48.99 -25.49
N ASP A 296 -7.08 -49.54 -26.32
CA ASP A 296 -5.82 -48.88 -26.69
C ASP A 296 -6.06 -47.50 -27.32
N MET A 297 -7.11 -47.37 -28.14
CA MET A 297 -7.47 -46.09 -28.77
C MET A 297 -7.93 -45.06 -27.72
N ARG A 298 -8.71 -45.49 -26.73
CA ARG A 298 -9.14 -44.62 -25.62
C ARG A 298 -7.96 -44.17 -24.78
N ASP A 299 -6.99 -45.04 -24.53
CA ASP A 299 -5.77 -44.68 -23.81
C ASP A 299 -4.96 -43.63 -24.59
N ALA A 300 -4.81 -43.82 -25.91
CA ALA A 300 -4.18 -42.82 -26.77
C ALA A 300 -4.93 -41.47 -26.77
N GLU A 301 -6.28 -41.48 -26.76
CA GLU A 301 -7.09 -40.27 -26.63
C GLU A 301 -6.89 -39.56 -25.28
N GLN A 302 -6.78 -40.32 -24.18
CA GLN A 302 -6.46 -39.77 -22.87
C GLN A 302 -5.05 -39.14 -22.84
N ASP A 303 -4.06 -39.77 -23.47
CA ASP A 303 -2.71 -39.21 -23.60
C ASP A 303 -2.69 -37.90 -24.38
N ILE A 304 -3.42 -37.84 -25.51
CA ILE A 304 -3.60 -36.60 -26.27
C ILE A 304 -4.21 -35.51 -25.39
N ALA A 305 -5.26 -35.82 -24.63
CA ALA A 305 -5.91 -34.85 -23.75
C ALA A 305 -4.98 -34.37 -22.64
N ARG A 306 -4.23 -35.28 -21.99
CA ARG A 306 -3.23 -34.94 -20.96
C ARG A 306 -2.14 -34.02 -21.52
N ALA A 307 -1.55 -34.38 -22.66
CA ALA A 307 -0.48 -33.60 -23.28
C ALA A 307 -0.95 -32.22 -23.75
N ARG A 308 -2.15 -32.10 -24.32
CA ARG A 308 -2.74 -30.80 -24.69
C ARG A 308 -3.00 -29.91 -23.48
N ASN A 309 -3.54 -30.47 -22.39
CA ASN A 309 -3.76 -29.72 -21.17
C ASN A 309 -2.44 -29.25 -20.54
N ALA A 310 -1.40 -30.09 -20.58
CA ALA A 310 -0.06 -29.71 -20.13
C ALA A 310 0.51 -28.57 -20.98
N LEU A 311 0.37 -28.65 -22.32
CA LEU A 311 0.82 -27.60 -23.24
C LEU A 311 0.11 -26.26 -22.97
N ALA A 312 -1.21 -26.27 -22.81
CA ALA A 312 -1.98 -25.07 -22.49
C ALA A 312 -1.61 -24.50 -21.10
N SER A 313 -1.37 -25.37 -20.12
CA SER A 313 -0.99 -24.95 -18.76
C SER A 313 0.43 -24.42 -18.70
N ASN A 314 1.36 -24.93 -19.53
CA ASN A 314 2.74 -24.47 -19.58
C ASN A 314 2.84 -22.97 -19.92
N GLU A 315 2.12 -22.50 -20.95
CA GLU A 315 2.05 -21.07 -21.30
C GLU A 315 1.38 -20.22 -20.21
N THR A 316 0.28 -20.74 -19.64
CA THR A 316 -0.47 -20.03 -18.60
C THR A 316 0.36 -19.86 -17.33
N ASN A 317 1.01 -20.93 -16.87
CA ASN A 317 1.87 -20.93 -15.69
C ASN A 317 3.08 -20.00 -15.87
N ARG A 318 3.68 -20.00 -17.07
CA ARG A 318 4.75 -19.06 -17.42
C ARG A 318 4.27 -17.62 -17.31
N SER A 319 3.12 -17.29 -17.91
CA SER A 319 2.55 -15.95 -17.87
C SER A 319 2.29 -15.47 -16.44
N ILE A 320 1.73 -16.33 -15.57
CA ILE A 320 1.51 -16.01 -14.15
C ILE A 320 2.85 -15.72 -13.44
N THR A 321 3.84 -16.60 -13.63
CA THR A 321 5.16 -16.45 -12.99
C THR A 321 5.85 -15.16 -13.42
N LEU A 322 5.79 -14.82 -14.72
CA LEU A 322 6.37 -13.58 -15.23
C LEU A 322 5.67 -12.33 -14.68
N GLN A 323 4.35 -12.35 -14.54
CA GLN A 323 3.60 -11.24 -13.94
C GLN A 323 3.94 -11.05 -12.46
N ASP A 324 4.08 -12.13 -11.69
CA ASP A 324 4.47 -12.08 -10.29
C ASP A 324 5.92 -11.57 -10.12
N GLU A 325 6.85 -12.05 -10.95
CA GLU A 325 8.23 -11.55 -11.00
C GLU A 325 8.27 -10.06 -11.35
N LEU A 326 7.48 -9.61 -12.33
CA LEU A 326 7.40 -8.22 -12.75
C LEU A 326 6.88 -7.33 -11.60
N LYS A 327 5.74 -7.70 -11.01
CA LYS A 327 5.13 -6.97 -9.89
C LYS A 327 6.09 -6.86 -8.71
N SER A 328 6.79 -7.94 -8.35
CA SER A 328 7.79 -7.92 -7.28
C SER A 328 8.95 -7.00 -7.61
N THR A 329 9.43 -7.04 -8.86
CA THR A 329 10.52 -6.17 -9.35
C THR A 329 10.12 -4.70 -9.31
N GLU A 330 8.91 -4.36 -9.74
CA GLU A 330 8.39 -2.98 -9.71
C GLU A 330 8.22 -2.44 -8.28
N ALA A 331 7.76 -3.27 -7.34
CA ALA A 331 7.68 -2.89 -5.93
C ALA A 331 9.07 -2.59 -5.35
N LYS A 332 10.09 -3.41 -5.69
CA LYS A 332 11.48 -3.16 -5.28
C LYS A 332 12.03 -1.87 -5.88
N ILE A 333 11.77 -1.61 -7.17
CA ILE A 333 12.13 -0.35 -7.84
C ILE A 333 11.52 0.85 -7.13
N GLY A 334 10.22 0.78 -6.80
CA GLY A 334 9.52 1.84 -6.07
C GLY A 334 10.16 2.14 -4.72
N ASN A 335 10.46 1.10 -3.93
CA ASN A 335 11.11 1.25 -2.63
C ASN A 335 12.53 1.83 -2.73
N LEU A 336 13.32 1.38 -3.70
CA LEU A 336 14.67 1.92 -3.93
C LEU A 336 14.63 3.39 -4.34
N ARG A 337 13.67 3.80 -5.18
CA ARG A 337 13.50 5.22 -5.55
C ARG A 337 13.18 6.11 -4.35
N ILE A 338 12.34 5.62 -3.42
CA ILE A 338 12.04 6.34 -2.18
C ILE A 338 13.30 6.46 -1.32
N ARG A 339 14.08 5.38 -1.16
CA ARG A 339 15.33 5.39 -0.39
C ARG A 339 16.36 6.36 -0.99
N ILE A 340 16.59 6.29 -2.31
CA ILE A 340 17.50 7.21 -3.02
C ILE A 340 17.06 8.66 -2.81
N ALA A 341 15.76 8.96 -2.95
CA ALA A 341 15.26 10.32 -2.69
C ALA A 341 15.51 10.78 -1.25
N GLN A 342 15.44 9.88 -0.26
CA GLN A 342 15.78 10.18 1.14
C GLN A 342 17.28 10.45 1.30
N ASP A 343 18.14 9.63 0.71
CA ASP A 343 19.60 9.82 0.76
C ASP A 343 20.06 11.08 0.00
N ASP A 344 19.35 11.45 -1.07
CA ASP A 344 19.57 12.69 -1.84
C ASP A 344 19.32 13.94 -0.99
N LEU A 345 18.32 13.91 -0.09
CA LEU A 345 18.08 15.02 0.84
C LEU A 345 19.27 15.21 1.79
N LEU A 346 19.87 14.13 2.28
CA LEU A 346 21.03 14.17 3.18
C LEU A 346 22.31 14.62 2.48
N THR A 347 22.52 14.17 1.24
CA THR A 347 23.74 14.41 0.47
C THR A 347 23.77 15.75 -0.26
N ASN A 348 22.64 16.21 -0.83
CA ASN A 348 22.59 17.48 -1.56
C ASN A 348 22.31 18.68 -0.64
N GLY A 349 21.64 18.47 0.49
CA GLY A 349 21.41 19.55 1.44
C GLY A 349 22.67 20.01 2.20
N SER A 350 23.71 19.18 2.24
CA SER A 350 24.99 19.48 2.91
C SER A 350 26.01 20.22 2.01
N GLY A 351 25.62 20.58 0.77
CA GLY A 351 26.47 21.33 -0.18
C GLY A 351 26.77 22.80 0.21
N GLY A 352 26.20 23.30 1.30
CA GLY A 352 26.64 24.54 1.92
C GLY A 352 27.79 24.27 2.88
N GLN A 353 29.00 24.74 2.58
CA GLN A 353 30.13 24.73 3.53
C GLN A 353 29.65 25.11 4.93
N PRO A 354 30.08 24.40 6.00
CA PRO A 354 29.90 24.83 7.37
C PRO A 354 30.86 26.00 7.65
N GLY A 355 30.62 27.11 6.96
CA GLY A 355 31.15 28.41 7.32
C GLY A 355 30.19 29.01 8.34
N ALA A 356 30.72 29.34 9.51
CA ALA A 356 30.03 30.09 10.54
C ALA A 356 29.39 31.35 9.92
N ASP A 357 28.08 31.29 9.68
CA ASP A 357 27.34 32.43 9.17
C ASP A 357 25.97 32.45 9.86
N GLN A 358 25.94 33.07 11.04
CA GLN A 358 24.76 33.39 11.83
C GLN A 358 23.83 34.42 11.12
N GLY A 359 23.82 34.47 9.79
CA GLY A 359 23.12 35.48 8.99
C GLY A 359 22.12 34.93 7.96
N LYS A 360 21.93 33.61 7.85
CA LYS A 360 20.95 32.98 6.91
C LYS A 360 19.59 32.69 7.55
N GLU A 361 19.19 33.48 8.54
CA GLU A 361 17.96 33.26 9.32
C GLU A 361 16.70 33.78 8.59
N ASP A 362 16.84 34.65 7.57
CA ASP A 362 15.75 35.37 6.89
C ASP A 362 15.33 34.80 5.51
N ARG A 363 15.64 33.55 5.17
CA ARG A 363 15.35 33.00 3.82
C ARG A 363 14.00 32.30 3.66
N TYR A 364 13.15 32.29 4.68
CA TYR A 364 11.84 31.64 4.63
C TYR A 364 10.76 32.53 5.23
N GLY A 365 9.62 32.63 4.52
CA GLY A 365 8.39 33.21 5.05
C GLY A 365 7.52 32.11 5.65
N TYR A 366 6.89 32.40 6.78
CA TYR A 366 5.96 31.49 7.42
C TYR A 366 4.58 32.11 7.47
N LYS A 367 3.58 31.36 7.00
CA LYS A 367 2.19 31.73 7.12
C LYS A 367 1.47 30.67 7.92
N VAL A 368 0.69 31.11 8.90
CA VAL A 368 -0.15 30.23 9.70
C VAL A 368 -1.59 30.58 9.41
N ILE A 369 -2.33 29.57 8.94
CA ILE A 369 -3.77 29.64 8.72
C ILE A 369 -4.41 28.93 9.90
N SER A 370 -5.11 29.68 10.76
CA SER A 370 -5.77 29.10 11.92
C SER A 370 -7.23 28.80 11.63
N GLN A 371 -7.61 27.53 11.77
CA GLN A 371 -9.01 27.11 11.60
C GLN A 371 -9.94 27.71 12.67
N ARG A 372 -9.40 28.18 13.81
CA ARG A 372 -10.17 28.83 14.89
C ARG A 372 -10.72 30.21 14.50
N LEU A 373 -10.04 30.90 13.58
CA LEU A 373 -10.38 32.24 13.11
C LEU A 373 -11.14 32.20 11.77
N GLY A 374 -11.82 31.10 11.45
CA GLY A 374 -12.51 30.98 10.15
C GLY A 374 -11.55 30.93 8.94
N GLY A 375 -10.27 30.61 9.17
CA GLY A 375 -9.26 30.56 8.12
C GLY A 375 -8.45 31.85 7.94
N ASP A 376 -8.46 32.77 8.91
CA ASP A 376 -7.60 33.96 8.84
C ASP A 376 -6.12 33.57 8.70
N GLU A 377 -5.51 34.11 7.64
CA GLU A 377 -4.11 33.96 7.31
C GLU A 377 -3.31 35.05 8.03
N ARG A 378 -2.31 34.64 8.82
CA ARG A 378 -1.40 35.56 9.50
C ARG A 378 0.05 35.23 9.20
N ASP A 379 0.85 36.28 9.01
CA ASP A 379 2.29 36.15 8.99
C ASP A 379 2.78 35.66 10.37
N ALA A 380 3.68 34.69 10.34
CA ALA A 380 4.20 34.05 11.54
C ALA A 380 5.73 34.11 11.58
N THR A 381 6.25 34.10 12.80
CA THR A 381 7.67 33.93 13.08
C THR A 381 7.88 32.56 13.73
N ARG A 382 9.13 32.09 13.81
CA ARG A 382 9.44 30.79 14.46
C ARG A 382 8.98 30.72 15.92
N ASP A 383 8.91 31.85 16.61
CA ASP A 383 8.43 31.94 18.01
C ASP A 383 6.91 32.03 18.14
N THR A 384 6.19 32.10 17.02
CA THR A 384 4.73 32.16 17.03
C THR A 384 4.16 30.86 17.60
N VAL A 385 3.38 30.98 18.67
CA VAL A 385 2.67 29.85 19.28
C VAL A 385 1.57 29.37 18.34
N LEU A 386 1.51 28.06 18.13
CA LEU A 386 0.49 27.42 17.30
C LEU A 386 -0.72 27.05 18.14
N SER A 387 -1.85 26.87 17.47
CA SER A 387 -3.08 26.32 18.04
C SER A 387 -3.40 24.96 17.43
N PRO A 388 -4.17 24.11 18.14
CA PRO A 388 -4.65 22.85 17.58
C PRO A 388 -5.41 23.07 16.27
N GLY A 389 -5.05 22.33 15.23
CA GLY A 389 -5.66 22.42 13.89
C GLY A 389 -5.12 23.54 13.01
N ASP A 390 -4.06 24.25 13.44
CA ASP A 390 -3.38 25.21 12.59
C ASP A 390 -2.74 24.52 11.36
N VAL A 391 -2.80 25.20 10.22
CA VAL A 391 -2.08 24.84 9.00
C VAL A 391 -0.93 25.81 8.82
N VAL A 392 0.28 25.26 8.78
CA VAL A 392 1.53 26.01 8.59
C VAL A 392 1.95 25.84 7.14
N GLU A 393 2.05 26.96 6.43
CA GLU A 393 2.63 27.02 5.10
C GLU A 393 4.03 27.66 5.17
N VAL A 394 5.01 26.92 4.65
CA VAL A 394 6.41 27.34 4.63
C VAL A 394 6.83 27.68 3.21
N THR A 395 7.13 28.94 2.95
CA THR A 395 7.56 29.42 1.63
C THR A 395 9.05 29.79 1.64
N ALA A 396 9.81 29.34 0.65
CA ALA A 396 11.18 29.79 0.45
C ALA A 396 11.21 31.19 -0.16
N LEU A 397 11.85 32.16 0.49
CA LEU A 397 12.05 33.49 -0.07
C LEU A 397 13.16 33.45 -1.14
N PRO A 398 12.98 34.10 -2.29
CA PRO A 398 13.99 34.12 -3.34
C PRO A 398 15.29 34.74 -2.81
N ALA A 399 16.43 34.17 -3.21
CA ALA A 399 17.73 34.74 -2.90
C ALA A 399 17.81 36.15 -3.50
N ASN A 400 18.16 37.17 -2.70
CA ASN A 400 18.46 38.50 -3.24
C ASN A 400 19.49 38.35 -4.38
N PRO A 401 19.23 38.87 -5.59
CA PRO A 401 20.23 38.90 -6.63
C PRO A 401 21.39 39.79 -6.14
N VAL A 402 22.58 39.21 -6.10
CA VAL A 402 23.83 39.92 -5.79
C VAL A 402 23.91 41.12 -6.75
N SER A 403 23.86 42.33 -6.19
CA SER A 403 24.12 43.56 -6.97
C SER A 403 25.58 43.54 -7.43
N GLN A 404 25.78 43.78 -8.72
CA GLN A 404 27.07 43.71 -9.43
C GLN A 404 28.15 44.64 -8.84
#